data_AF-A0A537M3U5-F1
#
_entry.id   AF-A0A537M3U5-F1
#
_cell.length_a   1.000
_cell.length_b   1.000
_cell.length_c   1.000
_cell.angle_alpha   90.00
_cell.angle_beta   90.00
_cell.angle_gamma   90.00
#
_symmetry.space_group_name_H-M   'P 1'
#
loop_
_entity.id
_entity.type
_entity.pdbx_description
1 polymer ?
#
loop_
_entity_poly.entity_id
_entity_poly.type
_entity_poly.pdbx_seq_one_letter_code
_entity_poly.pdbx_strand_id
1 'polypeptide(L)'
;MSKALALWWNYAAVAIRALGRHRVYAFVNLAGLALGLAACLIILLYVRYERSYDSWLPDADRVFQIQANWHEVGQPVSRSQASPFPVHDRLA
;
A
#
# COMPACT_ATOMS: atom_id res chain seq x y z
N MET A 1 11.40 41.29 -6.55
CA MET A 1 11.32 39.90 -6.03
C MET A 1 11.10 39.82 -4.52
N SER A 2 11.76 40.64 -3.69
CA SER A 2 11.68 40.59 -2.21
C SER A 2 10.31 40.88 -1.59
N LYS A 3 9.50 41.76 -2.20
CA LYS A 3 8.17 42.12 -1.68
C LYS A 3 7.15 40.97 -1.73
N ALA A 4 7.23 40.11 -2.75
CA ALA A 4 6.34 38.96 -2.89
C ALA A 4 6.60 37.90 -1.81
N LEU A 5 7.88 37.65 -1.50
CA LEU A 5 8.29 36.78 -0.39
C LEU A 5 7.82 37.31 0.96
N ALA A 6 7.98 38.61 1.22
CA ALA A 6 7.52 39.25 2.45
C ALA A 6 5.99 39.19 2.60
N LEU A 7 5.26 39.36 1.51
CA LEU A 7 3.80 39.24 1.49
C LEU A 7 3.35 37.81 1.81
N TRP A 8 3.96 36.81 1.19
CA TRP A 8 3.63 35.40 1.43
C TRP A 8 3.95 34.96 2.87
N TRP A 9 5.05 35.46 3.44
CA TRP A 9 5.39 35.25 4.84
C TRP A 9 4.34 35.83 5.79
N ASN A 10 3.84 37.04 5.50
CA ASN A 10 2.76 37.64 6.29
C ASN A 10 1.48 36.80 6.24
N TYR A 11 1.08 36.33 5.06
CA TYR A 11 -0.09 35.44 4.93
C TYR A 11 0.09 34.12 5.70
N ALA A 12 1.28 33.50 5.61
CA ALA A 12 1.58 32.29 6.37
C ALA A 12 1.53 32.54 7.89
N ALA A 13 2.10 33.64 8.38
CA ALA A 13 2.07 34.01 9.79
C ALA A 13 0.64 34.26 10.29
N VAL A 14 -0.20 34.91 9.50
CA VAL A 14 -1.62 35.12 9.81
C VAL A 14 -2.39 33.80 9.86
N ALA A 15 -2.16 32.91 8.89
CA ALA A 15 -2.81 31.60 8.84
C ALA A 15 -2.43 30.71 10.05
N ILE A 16 -1.15 30.69 10.44
CA ILE A 16 -0.68 29.94 11.61
C ILE A 16 -1.30 30.50 12.90
N ARG A 17 -1.37 31.83 13.04
CA ARG A 17 -1.98 32.47 14.22
C ARG A 17 -3.49 32.23 14.28
N ALA A 18 -4.18 32.15 13.14
CA ALA A 18 -5.58 31.80 13.04
C ALA A 18 -5.84 30.33 13.44
N LEU A 19 -5.00 29.40 12.97
CA LEU A 19 -5.05 27.98 13.38
C LEU A 19 -4.89 27.82 14.91
N GLY A 20 -3.97 28.58 15.51
CA GLY A 20 -3.70 28.55 16.95
C GLY A 20 -4.81 29.15 17.84
N ARG A 21 -5.79 29.85 17.26
CA ARG A 21 -6.93 30.45 17.98
C ARG A 21 -8.08 29.46 18.21
N HIS A 22 -8.25 28.49 17.29
CA HIS A 22 -9.22 27.40 17.41
C HIS A 22 -8.51 26.04 17.49
N ARG A 23 -7.71 25.86 18.56
CA ARG A 23 -6.76 24.74 18.72
C ARG A 23 -7.39 23.35 18.57
N VAL A 24 -8.56 23.12 19.15
CA VAL A 24 -9.23 21.80 19.09
C VAL A 24 -9.67 21.48 17.66
N TYR A 25 -10.33 22.44 16.99
CA TYR A 25 -10.80 22.26 15.61
C TYR A 25 -9.64 22.08 14.63
N ALA A 26 -8.60 22.91 14.77
CA ALA A 26 -7.38 22.79 13.97
C ALA A 26 -6.67 21.45 14.20
N PHE A 27 -6.58 21.01 15.46
CA PHE A 27 -5.95 19.73 15.81
C PHE A 27 -6.69 18.55 15.21
N VAL A 28 -8.01 18.45 15.37
CA VAL A 28 -8.80 17.33 14.85
C VAL A 28 -8.71 17.26 13.32
N ASN A 29 -8.81 18.39 12.62
CA ASN A 29 -8.71 18.41 11.16
C ASN A 29 -7.29 18.03 10.67
N LEU A 30 -6.26 18.60 11.29
CA LEU A 30 -4.88 18.33 10.90
C LEU A 30 -4.47 16.89 11.23
N ALA A 31 -4.88 16.37 12.39
CA ALA A 31 -4.62 14.99 12.80
C ALA A 31 -5.34 14.00 11.89
N GLY A 32 -6.61 14.24 11.56
CA GLY A 32 -7.37 13.40 10.64
C GLY A 32 -6.74 13.37 9.24
N LEU A 33 -6.36 14.53 8.72
CA LEU A 33 -5.67 14.63 7.43
C LEU A 33 -4.32 13.90 7.46
N ALA A 34 -3.50 14.14 8.50
CA ALA A 34 -2.20 13.51 8.66
C ALA A 34 -2.31 11.98 8.76
N LEU A 35 -3.28 11.48 9.53
CA LEU A 35 -3.53 10.05 9.68
C LEU A 35 -4.00 9.41 8.37
N GLY A 36 -4.90 10.08 7.63
CA GLY A 36 -5.35 9.62 6.32
C GLY A 36 -4.21 9.55 5.29
N LEU A 37 -3.36 10.58 5.26
CA LEU A 37 -2.17 10.58 4.41
C LEU A 37 -1.16 9.49 4.82
N ALA A 38 -0.93 9.31 6.12
CA ALA A 38 -0.06 8.26 6.63
C ALA A 38 -0.56 6.86 6.22
N ALA A 39 -1.85 6.59 6.40
CA ALA A 39 -2.45 5.31 5.99
C ALA A 39 -2.33 5.08 4.48
N CYS A 40 -2.63 6.11 3.67
CA CYS A 40 -2.48 6.05 2.21
C CYS A 40 -1.03 5.73 1.80
N LEU A 41 -0.04 6.42 2.40
CA LEU A 41 1.38 6.19 2.13
C LEU A 41 1.84 4.79 2.52
N ILE A 42 1.38 4.27 3.67
CA ILE A 42 1.70 2.90 4.11
C ILE A 42 1.17 1.88 3.11
N ILE A 43 -0.07 2.02 2.65
CA ILE A 43 -0.66 1.11 1.65
C ILE A 43 0.11 1.19 0.32
N LEU A 44 0.45 2.39 -0.14
CA LEU A 44 1.24 2.56 -1.36
C LEU A 44 2.63 1.93 -1.24
N LEU A 45 3.28 2.06 -0.08
CA LEU A 45 4.57 1.44 0.19
C LEU A 45 4.45 -0.08 0.19
N TYR A 46 3.41 -0.64 0.79
CA TYR A 46 3.12 -2.07 0.77
C TYR A 46 2.92 -2.59 -0.65
N VAL A 47 2.09 -1.92 -1.46
CA VAL A 47 1.89 -2.31 -2.87
C VAL A 47 3.19 -2.26 -3.66
N ARG A 48 4.01 -1.22 -3.44
CA ARG A 48 5.32 -1.12 -4.08
C ARG A 48 6.24 -2.26 -3.68
N TYR A 49 6.27 -2.60 -2.39
CA TYR A 49 7.05 -3.72 -1.87
C TYR A 49 6.61 -5.03 -2.52
N GLU A 50 5.32 -5.33 -2.51
CA GLU A 50 4.76 -6.57 -3.07
C GLU A 50 5.10 -6.74 -4.55
N ARG A 51 4.96 -5.67 -5.35
CA ARG A 51 5.34 -5.73 -6.77
C ARG A 51 6.84 -5.92 -7.00
N SER A 52 7.68 -5.45 -6.08
CA SER A 52 9.13 -5.64 -6.17
C SER A 52 9.59 -6.99 -5.62
N TYR A 53 8.75 -7.66 -4.84
CA TYR A 53 9.12 -8.88 -4.12
C TYR A 53 9.55 -10.01 -5.05
N ASP A 54 8.92 -10.16 -6.22
CA ASP A 54 9.27 -11.21 -7.19
C ASP A 54 10.28 -10.75 -8.26
N SER A 55 10.61 -9.45 -8.29
CA SER A 55 11.44 -8.86 -9.36
C SER A 55 12.93 -9.23 -9.31
N TRP A 56 13.38 -9.87 -8.23
CA TRP A 56 14.78 -10.34 -8.12
C TRP A 56 15.03 -11.64 -8.88
N LEU A 57 13.97 -12.36 -9.28
CA LEU A 57 14.08 -13.63 -9.96
C LEU A 57 14.34 -13.41 -11.47
N PRO A 58 15.40 -14.00 -12.07
CA PRO A 58 15.60 -13.96 -13.51
C PRO A 58 14.41 -14.57 -14.25
N ASP A 59 13.95 -13.95 -15.34
CA ASP A 59 12.75 -14.36 -16.08
C ASP A 59 11.47 -14.47 -15.20
N ALA A 60 11.31 -13.64 -14.17
CA ALA A 60 10.16 -13.66 -13.25
C ALA A 60 8.79 -13.71 -13.97
N ASP A 61 8.65 -13.03 -15.12
CA ASP A 61 7.43 -13.04 -15.94
C ASP A 61 7.07 -14.43 -16.52
N ARG A 62 7.99 -15.38 -16.47
CA ARG A 62 7.86 -16.75 -16.99
C ARG A 62 7.78 -17.80 -15.88
N VAL A 63 7.70 -17.37 -14.62
CA VAL A 63 7.58 -18.26 -13.46
C VAL A 63 6.11 -18.46 -13.13
N PHE A 64 5.67 -19.72 -13.15
CA PHE A 64 4.29 -20.11 -12.89
C PHE A 64 4.20 -21.04 -11.68
N GLN A 65 3.18 -20.86 -10.85
CA GLN A 65 2.88 -21.77 -9.74
C GLN A 65 1.90 -22.84 -10.19
N ILE A 66 2.24 -24.12 -9.98
CA ILE A 66 1.32 -25.23 -10.21
C ILE A 66 0.37 -25.34 -9.00
N GLN A 67 -0.93 -25.21 -9.24
CA GLN A 67 -1.97 -25.36 -8.22
C GLN A 67 -2.82 -26.59 -8.47
N ALA A 68 -3.21 -27.28 -7.40
CA ALA A 68 -4.10 -28.43 -7.44
C ALA A 68 -5.52 -28.03 -7.03
N ASN A 69 -6.51 -28.43 -7.82
CA ASN A 69 -7.93 -28.31 -7.47
C ASN A 69 -8.48 -29.70 -7.17
N TRP A 70 -8.91 -29.92 -5.93
CA TRP A 70 -9.52 -31.16 -5.47
C TRP A 70 -11.03 -31.05 -5.62
N HIS A 71 -11.61 -31.90 -6.47
CA HIS A 71 -13.05 -32.06 -6.63
C HIS A 71 -13.50 -33.30 -5.89
N GLU A 72 -13.92 -33.11 -4.64
CA GLU A 72 -14.57 -34.16 -3.86
C GLU A 72 -16.08 -34.13 -4.11
N VAL A 73 -16.69 -35.31 -4.28
CA VAL A 73 -18.12 -35.42 -4.58
C VAL A 73 -18.94 -34.87 -3.41
N GLY A 74 -19.76 -33.84 -3.68
CA GLY A 74 -20.61 -33.21 -2.67
C GLY A 74 -19.94 -32.13 -1.82
N GLN A 75 -18.67 -31.81 -2.06
CA GLN A 75 -17.94 -30.74 -1.38
C GLN A 75 -17.57 -29.62 -2.36
N PRO A 76 -17.39 -28.37 -1.87
CA PRO A 76 -16.82 -27.31 -2.68
C PRO A 76 -15.38 -27.63 -3.09
N VAL A 77 -14.99 -27.14 -4.26
CA VAL A 77 -13.64 -27.33 -4.80
C VAL A 77 -12.59 -26.78 -3.84
N SER A 78 -11.70 -27.64 -3.37
CA SER A 78 -10.59 -27.25 -2.51
C SER A 78 -9.37 -26.93 -3.35
N ARG A 79 -8.85 -25.70 -3.24
CA ARG A 79 -7.65 -25.26 -3.97
C ARG A 79 -6.44 -25.37 -3.05
N SER A 80 -5.40 -26.06 -3.51
CA SER A 80 -4.16 -26.23 -2.76
C SER A 80 -2.98 -25.65 -3.53
N GLN A 81 -2.12 -24.91 -2.83
CA GLN A 81 -0.82 -24.44 -3.32
C GLN A 81 0.25 -25.54 -3.20
N ALA A 82 -0.11 -26.76 -3.59
CA ALA A 82 0.78 -27.90 -3.63
C ALA A 82 0.62 -28.61 -4.97
N SER A 83 1.71 -29.17 -5.49
CA SER A 83 1.64 -30.06 -6.64
C SER A 83 1.01 -31.40 -6.19
N PRO A 84 0.09 -31.99 -6.98
CA PRO A 84 -0.35 -33.35 -6.75
C PRO A 84 0.84 -34.32 -6.80
N PHE A 85 0.82 -35.39 -5.99
CA PHE A 85 1.85 -36.45 -6.01
C PHE A 85 2.28 -36.89 -7.42
N PRO A 86 1.36 -37.13 -8.39
CA PRO A 86 1.73 -37.52 -9.76
C PRO A 86 2.57 -36.49 -10.53
N VAL A 87 2.52 -35.22 -10.15
CA VAL A 87 3.28 -34.12 -10.76
C VAL A 87 4.68 -34.02 -10.14
N HIS A 88 4.83 -34.38 -8.86
CA HIS A 88 6.13 -34.43 -8.17
C HIS A 88 7.09 -35.39 -8.85
N ASP A 89 6.64 -36.62 -9.16
CA ASP A 89 7.47 -37.66 -9.79
C ASP A 89 7.93 -37.32 -11.22
N ARG A 90 7.32 -36.31 -11.86
CA ARG A 90 7.62 -35.89 -13.24
C ARG A 90 8.52 -34.65 -13.31
N LEU A 91 8.65 -33.92 -12.20
CA LEU A 91 9.43 -32.68 -12.11
C LEU A 91 10.71 -32.81 -11.27
N ALA A 92 10.86 -33.93 -10.54
CA ALA A 92 12.04 -34.27 -9.74
C ALA A 92 13.16 -34.92 -10.57
#